data_AF-A0A9X0WI69-F1
#
_entry.id   AF-A0A9X0WI69-F1
#
_cell.length_a   1.000
_cell.length_b   1.000
_cell.length_c   1.000
_cell.angle_alpha   90.00
_cell.angle_beta   90.00
_cell.angle_gamma   90.00
#
_symmetry.space_group_name_H-M   'P 1'
#
loop_
_entity.id
_entity.type
_entity.pdbx_description
1 polymer ?
#
loop_
_entity_poly.entity_id
_entity_poly.type
_entity_poly.pdbx_seq_one_letter_code
_entity_poly.pdbx_strand_id
1 'polypeptide(L)'
;MTRRVRRRGGWMPILCWSLVLVLAGCGGKTPTIKTTAAPDQLHVSCVSDLERMSCGGDRVGFYYDYRDDRCKPMQYGACTARAPFKTREECMTFCGANP
;
A
#
# COMPACT_ATOMS: atom_id res chain seq x y z
N MET A 1 1.34 18.37 60.61
CA MET A 1 0.77 17.01 60.69
C MET A 1 1.14 16.23 59.43
N THR A 2 2.21 15.44 59.47
CA THR A 2 2.62 14.53 58.39
C THR A 2 2.10 13.12 58.70
N ARG A 3 1.17 12.58 57.91
CA ARG A 3 0.80 11.15 57.99
C ARG A 3 1.25 10.41 56.75
N ARG A 4 2.24 9.56 56.98
CA ARG A 4 2.86 8.58 56.10
C ARG A 4 1.83 7.80 55.29
N VAL A 5 2.12 7.64 54.00
CA VAL A 5 1.57 6.60 53.14
C VAL A 5 1.81 5.25 53.83
N ARG A 6 0.74 4.61 54.32
CA ARG A 6 0.81 3.24 54.84
C ARG A 6 0.32 2.32 53.74
N ARG A 7 1.26 1.75 52.99
CA ARG A 7 1.02 0.55 52.19
C ARG A 7 0.42 -0.52 53.12
N ARG A 8 -0.83 -0.90 52.89
CA ARG A 8 -1.41 -2.17 53.34
C ARG A 8 -1.82 -2.82 52.02
N GLY A 9 -1.02 -3.73 51.46
CA GLY A 9 -0.90 -5.07 52.01
C GLY A 9 -2.26 -5.77 51.84
N GLY A 10 -2.78 -5.80 50.61
CA GLY A 10 -4.07 -6.35 50.26
C GLY A 10 -3.88 -7.38 49.16
N TRP A 11 -4.03 -8.63 49.55
CA TRP A 11 -4.04 -9.85 48.75
C TRP A 11 -5.17 -9.77 47.72
N MET A 12 -4.92 -9.11 46.57
CA MET A 12 -5.91 -8.99 45.49
C MET A 12 -5.74 -10.18 44.55
N PRO A 13 -6.74 -11.08 44.42
CA PRO A 13 -6.58 -12.34 43.72
C PRO A 13 -6.26 -12.12 42.24
N ILE A 14 -5.37 -12.98 41.72
CA ILE A 14 -4.83 -13.04 40.35
C ILE A 14 -5.94 -13.12 39.25
N LEU A 15 -7.20 -13.23 39.65
CA LEU A 15 -8.38 -13.31 38.79
C LEU A 15 -8.87 -11.98 38.20
N CYS A 16 -8.34 -10.83 38.65
CA CYS A 16 -8.68 -9.52 38.06
C CYS A 16 -7.69 -9.03 36.98
N TRP A 17 -6.60 -9.76 36.69
CA TRP A 17 -5.67 -9.41 35.61
C TRP A 17 -6.05 -10.02 34.25
N SER A 18 -6.76 -11.14 34.23
CA SER A 18 -7.19 -11.78 32.97
C SER A 18 -8.38 -11.07 32.30
N LEU A 19 -9.18 -10.33 33.07
CA LEU A 19 -10.35 -9.58 32.56
C LEU A 19 -9.96 -8.28 31.84
N VAL A 20 -8.73 -7.79 31.99
CA VAL A 20 -8.23 -6.60 31.28
C VAL A 20 -7.86 -6.94 29.82
N LEU A 21 -7.49 -8.18 29.52
CA LEU A 21 -7.10 -8.60 28.17
C LEU A 21 -8.28 -8.85 27.22
N VAL A 22 -9.51 -9.05 27.74
CA VAL A 22 -10.69 -9.33 26.91
C VAL A 22 -11.35 -8.05 26.35
N LEU A 23 -11.02 -6.86 26.88
CA LEU A 23 -11.57 -5.57 26.40
C LEU A 23 -10.65 -4.83 25.40
N ALA A 24 -9.44 -5.32 25.16
CA ALA A 24 -8.58 -4.79 24.09
C ALA A 24 -9.00 -5.42 22.75
N GLY A 25 -10.09 -4.91 22.18
CA GLY A 25 -10.51 -5.26 20.82
C GLY A 25 -9.33 -5.17 19.83
N CYS A 26 -9.28 -6.13 18.90
CA CYS A 26 -8.33 -6.12 17.80
C CYS A 26 -8.71 -5.00 16.82
N GLY A 27 -8.32 -3.77 17.17
CA GLY A 27 -8.38 -2.61 16.29
C GLY A 27 -7.28 -2.70 15.24
N GLY A 28 -7.43 -3.63 14.29
CA GLY A 28 -6.67 -3.60 13.05
C GLY A 28 -7.04 -2.31 12.31
N LYS A 29 -6.20 -1.28 12.44
CA LYS A 29 -6.26 -0.13 11.53
C LYS A 29 -5.96 -0.67 10.14
N THR A 30 -7.00 -0.86 9.33
CA THR A 30 -6.86 -0.96 7.89
C THR A 30 -6.08 0.29 7.43
N PRO A 31 -4.99 0.11 6.66
CA PRO A 31 -4.26 1.27 6.14
C PRO A 31 -5.21 2.03 5.21
N THR A 32 -5.62 3.20 5.66
CA THR A 32 -6.26 4.20 4.80
C THR A 32 -5.15 4.75 3.91
N ILE A 33 -5.18 4.40 2.62
CA ILE A 33 -4.31 4.99 1.60
C ILE A 33 -4.67 6.47 1.50
N LYS A 34 -3.97 7.30 2.28
CA LYS A 34 -3.92 8.74 2.08
C LYS A 34 -2.78 8.97 1.11
N THR A 35 -3.11 9.17 -0.16
CA THR A 35 -2.18 9.71 -1.16
C THR A 35 -1.76 11.10 -0.71
N THR A 36 -0.71 11.13 0.11
CA THR A 36 0.00 12.33 0.49
C THR A 36 1.28 12.27 -0.30
N ALA A 37 1.49 13.26 -1.15
CA ALA A 37 2.65 13.39 -2.03
C ALA A 37 3.97 13.19 -1.26
N ALA A 38 4.50 11.96 -1.31
CA ALA A 38 5.83 11.57 -0.88
C ALA A 38 6.26 10.41 -1.80
N PRO A 39 7.51 10.42 -2.31
CA PRO A 39 7.91 9.75 -3.54
C PRO A 39 8.07 8.21 -3.47
N ASP A 40 7.55 7.55 -2.44
CA ASP A 40 7.95 6.16 -2.12
C ASP A 40 6.79 5.15 -2.10
N GLN A 41 5.56 5.56 -2.46
CA GLN A 41 4.40 4.64 -2.50
C GLN A 41 3.63 4.76 -3.81
N LEU A 42 4.22 4.22 -4.87
CA LEU A 42 3.57 4.07 -6.17
C LEU A 42 2.64 2.85 -6.15
N HIS A 43 1.44 2.97 -6.73
CA HIS A 43 0.48 1.86 -6.77
C HIS A 43 1.04 0.67 -7.58
N VAL A 44 0.70 -0.56 -7.21
CA VAL A 44 1.17 -1.78 -7.89
C VAL A 44 0.85 -1.79 -9.40
N SER A 45 -0.25 -1.17 -9.82
CA SER A 45 -0.57 -1.03 -11.26
C SER A 45 0.44 -0.15 -12.01
N CYS A 46 1.12 0.76 -11.32
CA CYS A 46 2.19 1.59 -11.88
C CYS A 46 3.55 0.88 -11.83
N VAL A 47 3.79 0.08 -10.78
CA VAL A 47 4.97 -0.77 -10.66
C VAL A 47 4.65 -2.16 -11.20
N SER A 48 4.48 -2.25 -12.51
CA SER A 48 4.35 -3.56 -13.15
C SER A 48 5.73 -4.14 -13.44
N ASP A 49 5.99 -5.36 -12.96
CA ASP A 49 7.02 -6.23 -13.51
C ASP A 49 6.63 -6.56 -14.95
N LEU A 50 6.84 -5.61 -15.88
CA LEU A 50 6.93 -5.95 -17.28
C LEU A 50 8.18 -6.81 -17.41
N GLU A 51 8.02 -8.11 -17.20
CA GLU A 51 8.87 -9.09 -17.85
C GLU A 51 8.89 -8.67 -19.33
N ARG A 52 10.02 -8.10 -19.75
CA ARG A 52 10.19 -7.31 -20.98
C ARG A 52 10.12 -8.20 -22.22
N MET A 53 8.96 -8.82 -22.44
CA MET A 53 8.63 -9.51 -23.66
C MET A 53 7.42 -8.78 -24.21
N SER A 54 7.68 -7.83 -25.11
CA SER A 54 6.67 -7.45 -26.09
C SER A 54 6.42 -8.72 -26.90
N CYS A 55 5.44 -9.50 -26.47
CA CYS A 55 4.90 -10.52 -27.32
C CYS A 55 4.27 -9.78 -28.49
N GLY A 56 4.95 -9.83 -29.64
CA GLY A 56 4.57 -9.09 -30.82
C GLY A 56 3.07 -9.17 -31.08
N GLY A 57 2.49 -8.04 -31.45
CA GLY A 57 1.07 -7.91 -31.71
C GLY A 57 0.70 -6.48 -32.07
N ASP A 58 -0.47 -6.33 -32.68
CA ASP A 58 -0.91 -5.06 -33.26
C ASP A 58 -1.54 -4.10 -32.23
N ARG A 59 -1.61 -4.49 -30.94
CA ARG A 59 -2.21 -3.66 -29.90
C ARG A 59 -1.13 -2.90 -29.14
N VAL A 60 -1.39 -1.62 -28.94
CA VAL A 60 -0.54 -0.71 -28.16
C VAL A 60 -1.22 -0.40 -26.84
N GLY A 61 -0.45 -0.45 -25.76
CA GLY A 61 -0.86 0.01 -24.44
C GLY A 61 0.30 0.71 -23.75
N PHE A 62 0.10 1.14 -22.52
CA PHE A 62 1.05 1.97 -21.80
C PHE A 62 1.38 1.39 -20.43
N TYR A 63 2.63 1.58 -20.02
CA TYR A 63 3.11 1.29 -18.68
C TYR A 63 3.90 2.48 -18.14
N TYR A 64 3.93 2.62 -16.83
CA TYR A 64 4.71 3.66 -16.17
C TYR A 64 6.14 3.15 -15.93
N ASP A 65 7.12 3.90 -16.43
CA ASP A 65 8.53 3.67 -16.16
C ASP A 65 8.99 4.61 -15.05
N TYR A 66 9.09 4.08 -13.83
CA TYR A 66 9.53 4.84 -12.65
C TYR A 66 10.96 5.35 -12.75
N ARG A 67 11.80 4.77 -13.63
CA ARG A 67 13.19 5.22 -13.80
C ARG A 67 13.27 6.54 -14.56
N ASP A 68 12.34 6.71 -15.50
CA ASP A 68 12.27 7.89 -16.35
C ASP A 68 11.11 8.82 -15.96
N ASP A 69 10.31 8.44 -14.96
CA ASP A 69 9.09 9.12 -14.52
C ASP A 69 8.09 9.37 -15.66
N ARG A 70 7.94 8.38 -16.57
CA ARG A 70 7.19 8.55 -17.82
C ARG A 70 6.37 7.34 -18.20
N CYS A 71 5.20 7.61 -18.79
CA CYS A 71 4.37 6.58 -19.42
C CYS A 71 4.88 6.26 -20.82
N LYS A 72 5.33 5.01 -21.03
CA LYS A 72 5.89 4.51 -22.28
C LYS A 72 4.95 3.52 -22.97
N PRO A 73 4.90 3.50 -24.32
CA PRO A 73 4.13 2.52 -25.05
C PRO A 73 4.79 1.14 -24.99
N MET A 74 3.95 0.10 -24.98
CA MET A 74 4.31 -1.30 -25.17
C MET A 74 3.38 -1.91 -26.21
N GLN A 75 3.94 -2.73 -27.11
CA GLN A 75 3.15 -3.60 -27.97
C GLN A 75 2.85 -4.90 -27.23
N TYR A 76 1.59 -5.33 -27.27
CA TYR A 76 1.14 -6.58 -26.69
C TYR A 76 0.16 -7.27 -27.64
N GLY A 77 0.10 -8.59 -27.57
CA GLY A 77 -0.51 -9.39 -28.62
C GLY A 77 -0.97 -10.75 -28.14
N ALA A 78 -0.57 -11.79 -28.87
CA ALA A 78 -1.03 -13.17 -28.73
C ALA A 78 -0.63 -13.86 -27.41
N CYS A 79 0.15 -13.19 -26.56
CA CYS A 79 0.55 -13.74 -25.26
C CYS A 79 -0.30 -13.21 -24.12
N THR A 80 -0.11 -13.80 -22.95
CA THR A 80 -0.74 -13.44 -21.69
C THR A 80 -0.33 -12.07 -21.15
N ALA A 81 0.64 -11.41 -21.80
CA ALA A 81 1.07 -10.05 -21.45
C ALA A 81 -0.05 -9.06 -21.73
N ARG A 82 -0.44 -8.31 -20.70
CA ARG A 82 -1.48 -7.28 -20.78
C ARG A 82 -0.83 -5.94 -20.46
N ALA A 83 -1.12 -4.91 -21.24
CA ALA A 83 -0.74 -3.56 -20.85
C ALA A 83 -1.59 -3.11 -19.64
N PRO A 84 -0.98 -2.46 -18.62
CA PRO A 84 -1.71 -1.98 -17.46
C PRO A 84 -2.68 -0.84 -17.81
N PHE A 85 -2.34 -0.01 -18.80
CA PHE A 85 -3.17 1.09 -19.26
C PHE A 85 -3.37 1.03 -20.77
N LYS A 86 -4.55 1.48 -21.25
CA LYS A 86 -4.87 1.49 -22.69
C LYS A 86 -4.44 2.78 -23.36
N THR A 87 -4.46 3.89 -22.62
CA THR A 87 -4.07 5.21 -23.12
C THR A 87 -2.96 5.81 -22.29
N ARG A 88 -2.25 6.78 -22.88
CA ARG A 88 -1.16 7.48 -22.22
C ARG A 88 -1.67 8.34 -21.08
N GLU A 89 -2.80 8.99 -21.29
CA GLU A 89 -3.46 9.91 -20.37
C GLU A 89 -3.95 9.17 -19.12
N GLU A 90 -4.47 7.95 -19.29
CA GLU A 90 -4.88 7.08 -18.19
C GLU A 90 -3.67 6.72 -17.31
N CYS A 91 -2.56 6.33 -17.93
CA CYS A 91 -1.31 6.06 -17.22
C CYS A 91 -0.79 7.29 -16.46
N MET A 92 -0.78 8.47 -17.11
CA MET A 92 -0.31 9.71 -16.48
C MET A 92 -1.17 10.11 -15.30
N THR A 93 -2.49 10.07 -15.47
CA THR A 93 -3.44 10.46 -14.42
C THR A 93 -3.36 9.50 -13.23
N PHE A 94 -3.20 8.20 -13.50
CA PHE A 94 -3.19 7.18 -12.46
C PHE A 94 -1.85 7.12 -11.70
N CYS A 95 -0.72 7.27 -12.41
CA CYS A 95 0.62 7.14 -11.83
C CYS A 95 1.31 8.48 -11.50
N GLY A 96 0.70 9.61 -11.86
CA GLY A 96 1.29 10.94 -11.64
C GLY A 96 2.51 11.23 -12.50
N ALA A 97 2.61 10.57 -13.67
CA ALA A 97 3.76 10.70 -14.55
C ALA A 97 3.86 12.12 -15.15
N ASN A 98 5.09 12.60 -15.33
CA ASN A 98 5.34 13.86 -16.02
C ASN A 98 5.09 13.70 -17.54
N PRO A 99 4.50 14.71 -18.24
CA PRO A 99 4.20 14.64 -19.67
C PRO A 99 5.39 14.38 -20.60
#